data_AF-A0A2E8CHC3-F1
#
_entry.id   AF-A0A2E8CHC3-F1
#
_cell.length_a   1.000
_cell.length_b   1.000
_cell.length_c   1.000
_cell.angle_alpha   90.00
_cell.angle_beta   90.00
_cell.angle_gamma   90.00
#
_symmetry.space_group_name_H-M   'P 1'
#
loop_
_entity.id
_entity.type
_entity.pdbx_description
1 polymer ?
#
loop_
_entity_poly.entity_id
_entity_poly.type
_entity_poly.pdbx_seq_one_letter_code
_entity_poly.pdbx_strand_id
1 'polypeptide(L)' 'MKSLNIWNLTGLMWCLLSVSQTAVGIERPDYEVLLQDGDIEFRHYPAYLVAQTLVKNTPARDAAANIGFRRLFKYITGAN' A
#
# COMPACT_ATOMS: atom_id res chain seq x y z
N MET A 1 9.92 -32.71 40.79
CA MET A 1 9.90 -32.04 39.47
C MET A 1 8.44 -32.03 39.00
N LYS A 2 7.80 -30.86 38.90
CA LYS A 2 6.38 -30.78 38.51
C LYS A 2 6.26 -31.16 37.03
N SER A 3 5.49 -32.21 36.71
CA SER A 3 5.29 -32.65 35.34
C SER A 3 4.61 -31.54 34.54
N LEU A 4 5.19 -31.19 33.40
CA LEU A 4 4.58 -30.25 32.49
C LEU A 4 3.33 -30.91 31.89
N ASN A 5 2.16 -30.35 32.19
CA ASN A 5 0.88 -30.85 31.70
C ASN A 5 0.74 -30.50 30.20
N ILE A 6 0.19 -31.43 29.41
CA ILE A 6 -0.01 -31.24 27.96
C ILE A 6 -0.88 -30.00 27.69
N TRP A 7 -1.79 -29.69 28.61
CA TRP A 7 -2.66 -28.51 28.56
C TRP A 7 -1.87 -27.20 28.67
N ASN A 8 -0.73 -27.19 29.38
CA ASN A 8 0.16 -26.03 29.47
C ASN A 8 0.97 -25.85 28.17
N LEU A 9 1.34 -26.97 27.53
CA LEU A 9 2.07 -26.98 26.26
C LEU A 9 1.18 -26.53 25.10
N THR A 10 -0.07 -26.99 25.05
CA THR A 10 -1.04 -26.57 24.03
C THR A 10 -1.44 -25.10 24.22
N GLY A 11 -1.63 -24.64 25.46
CA GLY A 11 -1.88 -23.23 25.75
C GLY A 11 -0.72 -22.32 25.34
N LEU A 12 0.53 -22.71 25.62
CA LEU A 12 1.72 -21.97 25.19
C LEU A 12 1.84 -21.92 23.67
N MET A 13 1.54 -23.01 22.97
CA MET A 13 1.54 -23.08 21.51
C MET A 13 0.49 -22.16 20.89
N TRP A 14 -0.70 -22.06 21.49
CA TRP A 14 -1.74 -21.12 21.04
C TRP A 14 -1.32 -19.66 21.26
N CYS A 15 -0.70 -19.34 22.41
CA CYS A 15 -0.17 -18.00 22.67
C CYS A 15 0.91 -17.57 21.66
N LEU A 16 1.78 -18.49 21.25
CA LEU A 16 2.82 -18.23 20.25
C LEU A 16 2.27 -18.01 18.83
N LEU A 17 1.15 -18.66 18.49
CA LEU A 17 0.47 -18.51 17.20
C LEU A 17 -0.36 -17.22 17.10
N SER A 18 -0.64 -16.55 18.23
CA SER A 18 -1.35 -15.26 18.28
C SER A 18 -0.46 -14.05 17.99
N VAL A 19 0.82 -14.24 17.66
CA VAL A 19 1.70 -13.13 17.25
C VAL A 19 1.15 -12.56 15.94
N SER A 20 0.62 -11.34 16.05
CA SER A 20 -0.09 -10.61 14.99
C SER A 20 0.70 -10.62 13.68
N GLN A 21 0.09 -11.14 12.61
CA GLN A 21 0.63 -10.99 11.26
C GLN A 21 0.51 -9.51 10.88
N THR A 22 1.64 -8.82 10.75
CA THR A 22 1.67 -7.50 10.12
C THR A 22 1.19 -7.65 8.68
N ALA A 23 0.02 -7.11 8.37
CA ALA A 23 -0.47 -7.06 7.01
C ALA A 23 0.50 -6.21 6.17
N VAL A 24 1.22 -6.84 5.26
CA VAL A 24 2.08 -6.13 4.30
C VAL A 24 1.17 -5.62 3.18
N GLY A 25 0.73 -4.37 3.32
CA GLY A 25 0.03 -3.65 2.26
C GLY A 25 1.01 -2.97 1.30
N ILE A 26 0.55 -2.71 0.06
CA ILE A 26 1.23 -1.76 -0.82
C ILE A 26 1.05 -0.37 -0.19
N GLU A 27 2.16 0.37 -0.01
CA GLU A 27 2.15 1.75 0.48
C GLU A 27 1.24 2.63 -0.41
N ARG A 28 0.49 3.53 0.22
CA ARG A 28 -0.41 4.47 -0.46
C ARG A 28 -0.27 5.85 0.17
N PRO A 29 -0.56 6.93 -0.56
CA PRO A 29 -0.64 8.25 0.03
C PRO A 29 -1.71 8.27 1.14
N ASP A 30 -1.36 8.87 2.28
CA ASP A 30 -2.32 9.14 3.35
C ASP A 30 -3.39 10.13 2.86
N TYR A 31 -4.63 9.96 3.34
CA TYR A 31 -5.71 10.92 3.11
C TYR A 31 -6.74 10.86 4.23
N GLU A 32 -7.48 11.96 4.38
CA GLU A 32 -8.66 12.06 5.25
C GLU A 32 -9.92 12.20 4.38
N VAL A 33 -10.97 11.45 4.68
CA VAL A 33 -12.29 11.63 4.04
C VAL A 33 -13.01 12.76 4.77
N LEU A 34 -13.18 13.90 4.10
CA LEU A 34 -13.88 15.07 4.64
C LEU A 34 -15.41 14.93 4.57
N LEU A 35 -15.90 14.30 3.50
CA LEU A 35 -17.32 14.08 3.24
C LEU A 35 -17.49 12.86 2.34
N GLN A 36 -18.54 12.08 2.58
CA GLN A 36 -19.04 11.09 1.64
C GLN A 36 -20.46 11.46 1.23
N ASP A 37 -20.70 11.56 -0.08
CA ASP A 37 -21.99 11.85 -0.69
C ASP A 37 -22.34 10.74 -1.69
N GLY A 38 -23.14 9.79 -1.24
CA GLY A 38 -23.42 8.56 -1.98
C GLY A 38 -22.15 7.78 -2.31
N ASP A 39 -21.88 7.60 -3.61
CA ASP A 39 -20.72 6.88 -4.15
C ASP A 39 -19.47 7.77 -4.32
N ILE A 40 -19.53 9.04 -3.89
CA ILE A 40 -18.43 10.01 -4.03
C ILE A 40 -17.83 10.32 -2.66
N GLU A 41 -16.49 10.26 -2.60
CA GLU A 41 -15.72 10.71 -1.43
C GLU A 41 -14.92 11.99 -1.74
N PHE A 42 -15.01 12.96 -0.84
CA PHE A 42 -14.17 14.14 -0.83
C PHE A 42 -12.97 13.87 0.09
N ARG A 43 -11.77 13.82 -0.48
CA ARG A 43 -10.54 13.45 0.23
C ARG A 43 -9.57 14.62 0.33
N HIS A 44 -9.06 14.86 1.53
CA HIS A 44 -7.93 15.75 1.77
C HIS A 44 -6.62 14.96 1.76
N TYR A 45 -5.74 15.28 0.83
CA TYR A 45 -4.38 14.76 0.81
C TYR A 45 -3.42 15.82 1.37
N PRO A 46 -2.58 15.50 2.37
CA PRO A 46 -1.52 16.40 2.81
C PRO A 46 -0.50 16.63 1.68
N ALA A 47 0.43 17.57 1.84
CA ALA A 47 1.50 17.75 0.87
C ALA A 47 2.48 16.57 0.91
N TYR A 48 2.80 15.98 -0.25
CA TYR A 48 3.77 14.90 -0.38
C TYR A 48 4.54 14.99 -1.71
N LEU A 49 5.66 14.27 -1.79
CA LEU A 49 6.51 14.26 -2.97
C LEU A 49 6.01 13.24 -4.00
N VAL A 50 6.04 13.62 -5.28
CA VAL A 50 5.67 12.74 -6.40
C VAL A 50 6.72 12.79 -7.51
N ALA A 51 7.01 11.63 -8.10
CA ALA A 51 7.70 11.55 -9.38
C ALA A 51 6.68 11.77 -10.51
N GLN A 52 6.92 12.76 -11.37
CA GLN A 52 6.02 13.10 -12.48
C GLN A 52 6.78 13.18 -13.81
N THR A 53 6.09 12.87 -14.91
CA THR A 53 6.58 13.06 -16.28
C THR A 53 5.51 13.70 -17.14
N LEU A 54 5.94 14.50 -18.11
CA LEU A 54 5.06 15.08 -19.13
C LEU A 54 5.19 14.33 -20.45
N VAL A 55 4.05 13.99 -21.06
CA VAL A 55 3.99 13.40 -22.41
C VAL A 55 3.19 14.36 -23.30
N LYS A 56 3.83 14.88 -24.35
CA LYS A 56 3.23 15.75 -25.35
C LYS A 56 3.13 15.03 -26.69
N ASN A 57 2.31 15.56 -27.60
CA ASN A 57 2.22 15.13 -29.01
C ASN A 57 1.88 13.64 -29.18
N THR A 58 0.94 13.14 -28.39
CA THR A 58 0.38 11.79 -28.53
C THR A 58 -1.03 11.87 -29.10
N PRO A 59 -1.46 10.91 -29.94
CA PRO A 59 -2.80 10.93 -30.54
C PRO A 59 -3.92 10.67 -29.51
N ALA A 60 -3.61 10.06 -28.36
CA ALA A 60 -4.61 9.69 -27.35
C ALA A 60 -4.05 9.71 -25.92
N ARG A 61 -4.97 9.86 -24.94
CA ARG A 61 -4.69 9.80 -23.49
C ARG A 61 -4.06 8.47 -23.08
N ASP A 62 -4.58 7.35 -23.58
CA ASP A 62 -4.10 6.01 -23.17
C ASP A 62 -2.69 5.72 -23.69
N ALA A 63 -2.36 6.23 -24.88
CA ALA A 63 -1.00 6.19 -25.39
C ALA A 63 -0.05 7.03 -24.53
N ALA A 64 -0.47 8.23 -24.09
CA ALA A 64 0.28 9.04 -23.13
C ALA A 64 0.49 8.32 -21.79
N ALA A 65 -0.56 7.72 -21.25
CA ALA A 65 -0.51 7.00 -19.97
C ALA A 65 0.49 5.85 -20.01
N ASN A 66 0.47 5.03 -21.08
CA ASN A 66 1.42 3.94 -21.25
C ASN A 66 2.88 4.42 -21.37
N ILE A 67 3.12 5.50 -22.11
CA ILE A 67 4.46 6.10 -22.23
C ILE A 67 4.92 6.65 -20.87
N GLY A 68 4.06 7.40 -20.19
CA GLY A 68 4.35 8.01 -18.89
C GLY A 68 4.63 6.96 -17.82
N PHE A 69 3.79 5.92 -17.73
CA PHE A 69 3.98 4.82 -16.80
C PHE A 69 5.32 4.12 -17.00
N ARG A 70 5.71 3.80 -18.25
CA ARG A 70 7.01 3.17 -18.51
C ARG A 70 8.21 4.03 -18.10
N ARG A 71 8.11 5.36 -18.21
CA ARG A 71 9.16 6.28 -17.74
C ARG A 71 9.26 6.27 -16.22
N LEU A 72 8.12 6.40 -15.54
CA LEU A 72 8.06 6.35 -14.07
C LEU A 72 8.51 4.99 -13.54
N PHE A 73 8.13 3.90 -14.21
CA PHE A 73 8.55 2.53 -13.88
C PHE A 73 10.07 2.39 -13.91
N LYS A 74 10.73 2.88 -14.96
CA LYS A 74 12.20 2.87 -15.03
C LYS A 74 12.84 3.64 -13.85
N TYR A 75 12.29 4.80 -13.50
CA TYR A 75 12.76 5.60 -12.37
C TYR A 75 12.65 4.83 -11.04
N ILE A 76 11.48 4.25 -10.73
CA ILE A 76 11.28 3.46 -9.49
C ILE A 76 12.08 2.14 -9.48
N THR A 77 12.45 1.59 -10.64
CA THR A 77 13.31 0.39 -10.72
C THR A 77 14.81 0.70 -10.79
N GLY A 78 15.23 1.95 -10.52
CA GLY A 78 16.65 2.29 -10.30
C GLY A 78 17.34 3.05 -11.43
N ALA A 79 16.61 3.70 -12.35
CA ALA A 79 17.19 4.62 -13.33
C ALA A 79 17.27 6.07 -12.82
N ASN A 80 17.61 6.25 -11.54
CA ASN A 80 17.60 7.53 -10.80
C ASN A 80 18.97 7.95 -10.28
#